data_AF-A0A0M4SNN3-F1
#
_entry.id   AF-A0A0M4SNN3-F1
#
_cell.length_a   1.000
_cell.length_b   1.000
_cell.length_c   1.000
_cell.angle_alpha   90.00
_cell.angle_beta   90.00
_cell.angle_gamma   90.00
#
_symmetry.space_group_name_H-M   'P 1'
#
loop_
_entity.id
_entity.type
_entity.pdbx_description
1 polymer ?
#
loop_
_entity_poly.entity_id
_entity_poly.type
_entity_poly.pdbx_seq_one_letter_code
_entity_poly.pdbx_strand_id
1 'polypeptide(L)'
;MLPICYRIRDESLLNLRKTSTQAVGINLLSVVAGTVVGTWVAIPPTQDKQEIYSIQPILVGVGIGELVGLVLALVVIWFTRE
;
A
#
# COMPACT_ATOMS: atom_id res chain seq x y z
N MET A 1 10.29 7.03 -39.37
CA MET A 1 10.87 6.08 -38.38
C MET A 1 10.96 6.68 -36.97
N LEU A 2 11.52 7.89 -36.78
CA LEU A 2 11.55 8.56 -35.45
C LEU A 2 10.21 8.66 -34.68
N PRO A 3 9.07 9.08 -35.28
CA PRO A 3 7.84 9.30 -34.50
C PRO A 3 7.25 8.00 -33.91
N ILE A 4 7.52 6.85 -34.53
CA ILE A 4 7.07 5.54 -34.03
C ILE A 4 7.87 5.16 -32.78
N CYS A 5 9.19 5.40 -32.78
CA CYS A 5 10.03 5.16 -31.61
C CYS A 5 9.67 6.05 -30.42
N TYR A 6 9.33 7.33 -30.67
CA TYR A 6 8.84 8.24 -29.62
C TYR A 6 7.53 7.75 -29.02
N ARG A 7 6.57 7.33 -29.86
CA ARG A 7 5.29 6.79 -29.40
C ARG A 7 5.43 5.53 -28.54
N ILE A 8 6.26 4.56 -28.97
CA ILE A 8 6.49 3.32 -28.22
C ILE A 8 7.14 3.60 -26.86
N ARG A 9 8.06 4.57 -26.79
CA ARG A 9 8.69 5.00 -25.54
C ARG A 9 7.71 5.69 -24.60
N ASP A 10 6.82 6.54 -25.13
CA ASP A 10 5.86 7.25 -24.29
C ASP A 10 4.79 6.29 -23.73
N GLU A 11 4.35 5.30 -24.52
CA GLU A 11 3.45 4.24 -24.07
C GLU A 11 4.10 3.35 -22.99
N SER A 12 5.39 3.00 -23.14
CA SER A 12 6.11 2.21 -22.13
C SER A 12 6.33 2.97 -20.82
N LEU A 13 6.70 4.25 -20.88
CA LEU A 13 6.82 5.12 -19.70
C LEU A 13 5.48 5.33 -19.01
N LEU A 14 4.39 5.46 -19.77
CA LEU A 14 3.04 5.60 -19.22
C LEU A 14 2.62 4.33 -18.46
N ASN A 15 2.89 3.14 -19.01
CA ASN A 15 2.58 1.87 -18.35
C ASN A 15 3.45 1.65 -17.11
N LEU A 16 4.73 2.01 -17.14
CA LEU A 16 5.61 2.00 -15.97
C LEU A 16 5.10 2.94 -14.86
N ARG A 17 4.63 4.13 -15.22
CA ARG A 17 4.04 5.05 -14.23
C ARG A 17 2.77 4.46 -13.62
N LYS A 18 1.86 3.89 -14.44
CA LYS A 18 0.60 3.31 -13.93
C LYS A 18 0.85 2.17 -12.95
N THR A 19 1.72 1.24 -13.31
CA THR A 19 2.09 0.09 -12.45
C THR A 19 2.76 0.54 -11.16
N SER A 20 3.67 1.53 -11.24
CA SER A 20 4.30 2.13 -10.07
C SER A 20 3.29 2.84 -9.16
N THR A 21 2.42 3.70 -9.70
CA THR A 21 1.38 4.39 -8.92
C THR A 21 0.43 3.39 -8.25
N GLN A 22 0.05 2.33 -8.95
CA GLN A 22 -0.81 1.28 -8.40
C GLN A 22 -0.12 0.53 -7.25
N ALA A 23 1.15 0.15 -7.39
CA ALA A 23 1.92 -0.50 -6.35
C ALA A 23 2.06 0.37 -5.08
N VAL A 24 2.34 1.66 -5.25
CA VAL A 24 2.38 2.63 -4.14
C VAL A 24 1.02 2.77 -3.48
N GLY A 25 -0.06 2.85 -4.27
CA GLY A 25 -1.43 2.95 -3.77
C GLY A 25 -1.83 1.73 -2.92
N ILE A 26 -1.51 0.53 -3.38
CA ILE A 26 -1.76 -0.72 -2.65
C ILE A 26 -1.02 -0.72 -1.31
N ASN A 27 0.26 -0.37 -1.32
CA ASN A 27 1.05 -0.36 -0.10
C ASN A 27 0.50 0.65 0.92
N LEU A 28 0.18 1.87 0.46
CA LEU A 28 -0.36 2.92 1.32
C LEU A 28 -1.72 2.54 1.92
N LEU A 29 -2.62 1.95 1.13
CA LEU A 29 -3.91 1.46 1.62
C LEU A 29 -3.75 0.34 2.66
N SER A 30 -2.80 -0.57 2.43
CA SER A 30 -2.54 -1.68 3.34
C SER A 30 -1.97 -1.19 4.68
N VAL A 31 -1.04 -0.23 4.65
CA VAL A 31 -0.52 0.41 5.87
C VAL A 31 -1.62 1.14 6.63
N VAL A 32 -2.47 1.91 5.93
CA VAL A 32 -3.61 2.60 6.56
C VAL A 32 -4.56 1.60 7.21
N ALA A 33 -4.93 0.53 6.51
CA ALA A 33 -5.79 -0.52 7.05
C ALA A 33 -5.18 -1.18 8.29
N GLY A 34 -3.89 -1.55 8.23
CA GLY A 34 -3.16 -2.11 9.37
C GLY A 34 -3.10 -1.16 10.57
N THR A 35 -2.90 0.13 10.32
CA THR A 35 -2.90 1.18 11.35
C THR A 35 -4.26 1.30 12.01
N VAL A 36 -5.35 1.34 11.23
CA VAL A 36 -6.72 1.44 11.76
C VAL A 36 -7.06 0.23 12.62
N VAL A 37 -6.76 -0.99 12.14
CA VAL A 37 -7.00 -2.22 12.90
C VAL A 37 -6.15 -2.24 14.19
N GLY A 38 -4.86 -1.89 14.11
CA GLY A 38 -3.99 -1.79 15.28
C GLY A 38 -4.48 -0.75 16.30
N THR A 39 -5.04 0.36 15.81
CA THR A 39 -5.64 1.41 16.65
C THR A 39 -6.92 0.93 17.31
N TRP A 40 -7.79 0.18 16.62
CA TRP A 40 -8.99 -0.40 17.25
C TRP A 40 -8.66 -1.45 18.31
N VAL A 41 -7.55 -2.16 18.16
CA VAL A 41 -7.06 -3.07 19.20
C VAL A 41 -6.48 -2.30 20.39
N ALA A 42 -5.73 -1.23 20.14
CA ALA A 42 -5.14 -0.40 21.21
C ALA A 42 -6.19 0.44 21.95
N ILE A 43 -7.18 0.96 21.23
CA ILE A 43 -8.23 1.85 21.70
C ILE A 43 -9.55 1.39 21.06
N PRO A 44 -10.24 0.41 21.67
CA PRO A 44 -11.54 -0.04 21.20
C PRO A 44 -12.53 1.14 21.13
N PRO A 45 -13.30 1.27 20.04
CA PRO A 45 -14.24 2.38 19.86
C PRO A 45 -15.40 2.36 20.88
N THR A 46 -15.54 1.28 21.64
CA THR A 46 -16.57 1.09 22.66
C THR A 46 -16.13 1.50 24.06
N GLN A 47 -14.91 2.03 24.26
CA GLN A 47 -14.46 2.52 25.56
C GLN A 47 -14.98 3.92 25.85
N ASP A 48 -15.60 4.12 27.03
CA ASP A 48 -16.06 5.44 27.52
C ASP A 48 -14.91 6.44 27.75
N LYS A 49 -13.70 5.92 28.03
CA LYS A 49 -12.47 6.71 28.14
C LYS A 49 -11.41 6.15 27.21
N GLN A 50 -10.94 6.97 26.27
CA GLN A 50 -9.89 6.63 25.32
C GLN A 50 -8.51 6.77 25.99
N GLU A 51 -8.15 5.78 26.80
CA GLU A 51 -6.84 5.72 27.45
C GLU A 51 -5.89 4.82 26.65
N ILE A 52 -4.76 5.37 26.21
CA ILE A 52 -3.75 4.63 25.46
C ILE A 52 -2.82 3.94 26.46
N TYR A 53 -3.09 2.67 26.76
CA TYR A 53 -2.23 1.88 27.64
C TYR A 53 -0.95 1.40 26.96
N SER A 54 -0.99 1.16 25.64
CA SER A 54 0.17 0.71 24.88
C SER A 54 0.05 1.06 23.39
N ILE A 55 1.16 1.51 22.79
CA ILE A 55 1.27 1.80 21.36
C ILE A 55 1.64 0.53 20.56
N GLN A 56 2.08 -0.55 21.23
CA GLN A 56 2.48 -1.81 20.57
C GLN A 56 1.44 -2.35 19.58
N PRO A 57 0.12 -2.37 19.88
CA PRO A 57 -0.86 -2.90 18.92
C PRO A 57 -0.95 -2.08 17.64
N ILE A 58 -0.76 -0.76 17.73
CA ILE A 58 -0.68 0.12 16.55
C ILE A 58 0.56 -0.21 15.73
N LEU A 59 1.73 -0.32 16.40
CA LEU A 59 3.00 -0.63 15.72
C LEU A 59 2.96 -1.99 15.00
N VAL A 60 2.37 -3.00 15.65
CA VAL A 60 2.18 -4.33 15.07
C VAL A 60 1.21 -4.27 13.90
N GLY A 61 0.11 -3.53 14.02
CA GLY A 61 -0.85 -3.32 12.94
C GLY A 61 -0.22 -2.65 11.72
N VAL A 62 0.56 -1.58 11.93
CA VAL A 62 1.33 -0.90 10.86
C VAL A 62 2.29 -1.88 10.18
N GLY A 63 3.08 -2.63 10.96
CA GLY A 63 4.08 -3.56 10.41
C GLY A 63 3.46 -4.69 9.58
N ILE A 64 2.33 -5.25 10.04
CA ILE A 64 1.58 -6.25 9.25
C ILE A 64 1.00 -5.61 7.98
N GLY A 65 0.43 -4.41 8.10
CA GLY A 65 -0.11 -3.66 6.96
C GLY A 65 0.96 -3.41 5.89
N GLU A 66 2.17 -3.05 6.29
CA GLU A 66 3.29 -2.83 5.38
C GLU A 66 3.74 -4.13 4.70
N LEU A 67 3.91 -5.23 5.44
CA LEU A 67 4.29 -6.53 4.87
C LEU A 67 3.26 -7.03 3.85
N VAL A 68 1.97 -6.95 4.19
CA VAL A 68 0.89 -7.35 3.29
C VAL A 68 0.84 -6.45 2.05
N GLY A 69 1.02 -5.13 2.25
CA GLY A 69 1.04 -4.14 1.18
C GLY A 69 2.17 -4.38 0.18
N LEU A 70 3.37 -4.69 0.69
CA LEU A 70 4.53 -5.04 -0.13
C LEU A 70 4.31 -6.34 -0.93
N VAL A 71 3.78 -7.38 -0.30
CA VAL A 71 3.49 -8.64 -1.01
C VAL A 71 2.47 -8.41 -2.12
N LEU A 72 1.36 -7.71 -1.84
CA LEU A 72 0.34 -7.41 -2.84
C LEU A 72 0.88 -6.53 -3.97
N ALA A 73 1.69 -5.52 -3.66
CA ALA A 73 2.33 -4.67 -4.65
C ALA A 73 3.26 -5.48 -5.58
N LEU A 74 4.08 -6.39 -5.03
CA LEU A 74 4.94 -7.27 -5.81
C LEU A 74 4.13 -8.22 -6.70
N VAL A 75 3.03 -8.79 -6.19
CA VAL A 75 2.12 -9.65 -6.97
C VAL A 75 1.51 -8.87 -8.15
N VAL A 76 1.05 -7.64 -7.92
CA VAL A 76 0.47 -6.82 -8.99
C VAL A 76 1.52 -6.45 -10.04
N ILE A 77 2.74 -6.09 -9.62
CA ILE A 77 3.85 -5.85 -10.55
C ILE A 77 4.15 -7.11 -11.36
N TRP A 78 4.12 -8.29 -10.73
CA TRP A 78 4.36 -9.57 -11.42
C TRP A 78 3.34 -9.83 -12.52
N PHE A 79 2.04 -9.71 -12.23
CA PHE A 79 0.97 -9.97 -13.20
C PHE A 79 0.81 -8.88 -14.27
N THR A 80 1.32 -7.67 -14.03
CA THR A 80 1.29 -6.57 -15.02
C THR A 80 2.54 -6.49 -15.89
N ARG A 81 3.50 -7.40 -15.67
CA ARG A 81 4.74 -7.50 -16.45
C ARG A 81 4.61 -8.38 -17.69
N GLU A 82 3.58 -9.23 -17.74
CA GLU A 82 3.16 -10.02 -18.92
C GLU A 82 2.30 -9.19 -19.87
#